data_AF-A0A2G6JN24-F1
#
_entry.id   AF-A0A2G6JN24-F1
#
_cell.length_a   1.000
_cell.length_b   1.000
_cell.length_c   1.000
_cell.angle_alpha   90.00
_cell.angle_beta   90.00
_cell.angle_gamma   90.00
#
_symmetry.space_group_name_H-M   'P 1'
#
loop_
_entity.id
_entity.type
_entity.pdbx_description
1 polymer ?
#
loop_
_entity_poly.entity_id
_entity_poly.type
_entity_poly.pdbx_seq_one_letter_code
_entity_poly.pdbx_strand_id
1 'polypeptide(L)'
;MWKPCQFPGRSRAETILAGLLPLLLSACGHEPEKPLPAAPPGPKEVVLRIGDQEITQEQLNRHLPFLRKLDSQAAPAFLRRILLKDHILSKRVALLLAEPAQVADARRRGAALAKAVAEQGGDLQALMRLGKTFDGHESKDFITPRPTLPIDMAEAAWDCPVGRSTKAIETTYGVALIGVIEERERPAPLTGTERRLYTVFFPWSQDATFRLKVLRRCDRLLGEFRYVHPAYRDEFATFLPVSR
;
A
#
# COMPACT_ATOMS: atom_id res chain seq x y z
N MET A 1 -44.07 -11.34 -17.28
CA MET A 1 -43.88 -11.89 -15.92
C MET A 1 -42.55 -12.63 -15.88
N TRP A 2 -41.58 -12.12 -15.13
CA TRP A 2 -40.30 -12.81 -14.88
C TRP A 2 -40.31 -13.30 -13.42
N LYS A 3 -40.01 -14.58 -13.21
CA LYS A 3 -39.60 -15.10 -11.90
C LYS A 3 -38.11 -15.48 -11.99
N PRO A 4 -37.28 -15.08 -11.01
CA PRO A 4 -35.87 -15.43 -10.99
C PRO A 4 -35.68 -16.87 -10.52
N CYS A 5 -34.79 -17.61 -11.18
CA CYS A 5 -34.28 -18.88 -10.65
C CYS A 5 -33.29 -18.59 -9.51
N GLN A 6 -33.61 -19.13 -8.33
CA GLN A 6 -32.78 -19.12 -7.14
C GLN A 6 -31.60 -20.09 -7.31
N PHE A 7 -30.39 -19.62 -7.01
CA PHE A 7 -29.21 -20.45 -6.83
C PHE A 7 -28.95 -20.64 -5.33
N PRO A 8 -28.96 -21.87 -4.78
CA PRO A 8 -28.43 -22.13 -3.46
C PRO A 8 -26.93 -22.41 -3.53
N GLY A 9 -26.16 -21.77 -2.65
CA GLY A 9 -24.83 -22.26 -2.26
C GLY A 9 -23.64 -21.82 -3.11
N ARG A 10 -23.26 -20.54 -2.92
CA ARG A 10 -21.94 -19.88 -3.04
C ARG A 10 -22.15 -18.52 -3.67
N SER A 11 -21.96 -17.47 -2.87
CA SER A 11 -22.31 -16.11 -3.26
C SER A 11 -21.45 -15.67 -4.44
N ARG A 12 -22.01 -14.88 -5.37
CA ARG A 12 -21.22 -14.16 -6.39
C ARG A 12 -20.04 -13.39 -5.79
N ALA A 13 -20.06 -13.07 -4.49
CA ALA A 13 -18.94 -12.47 -3.79
C ALA A 13 -17.71 -13.39 -3.68
N GLU A 14 -17.86 -14.72 -3.64
CA GLU A 14 -16.72 -15.66 -3.61
C GLU A 14 -16.03 -15.77 -4.99
N THR A 15 -16.77 -15.64 -6.09
CA THR A 15 -16.22 -15.60 -7.45
C THR A 15 -15.62 -14.23 -7.78
N ILE A 16 -16.22 -13.15 -7.28
CA ILE A 16 -15.66 -11.80 -7.36
C ILE A 16 -14.37 -11.74 -6.54
N LEU A 17 -14.32 -12.34 -5.34
CA LEU A 17 -13.10 -12.46 -4.53
C LEU A 17 -12.01 -13.22 -5.29
N ALA A 18 -12.28 -14.41 -5.84
CA ALA A 18 -11.28 -15.16 -6.60
C ALA A 18 -10.72 -14.45 -7.86
N GLY A 19 -11.43 -13.44 -8.41
CA GLY A 19 -11.07 -12.72 -9.63
C GLY A 19 -10.49 -11.30 -9.44
N LEU A 20 -10.22 -10.86 -8.21
CA LEU A 20 -9.87 -9.45 -7.95
C LEU A 20 -8.49 -9.02 -8.49
N LEU A 21 -7.53 -9.94 -8.59
CA LEU A 21 -6.21 -9.63 -9.18
C LEU A 21 -6.25 -9.58 -10.73
N PRO A 22 -6.97 -10.49 -11.43
CA PRO A 22 -7.26 -10.35 -12.86
C PRO A 22 -8.05 -9.08 -13.19
N LEU A 23 -9.02 -8.68 -12.35
CA LEU A 23 -9.74 -7.40 -12.48
C LEU A 23 -8.84 -6.18 -12.22
N LEU A 24 -7.87 -6.29 -11.31
CA LEU A 24 -6.84 -5.27 -11.13
C LEU A 24 -5.96 -5.14 -12.38
N LEU A 25 -5.58 -6.26 -12.99
CA LEU A 25 -4.72 -6.30 -14.17
C LEU A 25 -5.48 -5.94 -15.46
N SER A 26 -6.79 -6.22 -15.53
CA SER A 26 -7.64 -5.76 -16.63
C SER A 26 -7.95 -4.25 -16.51
N ALA A 27 -8.09 -3.71 -15.29
CA ALA A 27 -8.14 -2.27 -15.07
C ALA A 27 -6.81 -1.56 -15.38
N CYS A 28 -5.71 -2.32 -15.45
CA CYS A 28 -4.42 -1.88 -15.98
C CYS A 28 -4.27 -2.03 -17.50
N GLY A 29 -5.36 -2.33 -18.22
CA GLY A 29 -5.37 -2.35 -19.69
C GLY A 29 -4.69 -3.56 -20.34
N HIS A 30 -4.64 -4.72 -19.68
CA HIS A 30 -4.14 -5.97 -20.30
C HIS A 30 -5.23 -7.05 -20.30
N GLU A 31 -5.59 -7.52 -21.50
CA GLU A 31 -6.46 -8.68 -21.72
C GLU A 31 -5.60 -9.96 -21.84
N PRO A 32 -5.99 -11.08 -21.20
CA PRO A 32 -5.26 -12.35 -21.33
C PRO A 32 -5.66 -13.09 -22.62
N GLU A 33 -4.67 -13.56 -23.41
CA GLU A 33 -4.93 -14.17 -24.72
C GLU A 33 -5.31 -15.66 -24.70
N LYS A 34 -5.04 -16.45 -23.65
CA LYS A 34 -5.46 -17.88 -23.62
C LYS A 34 -5.71 -18.42 -22.21
N PRO A 35 -6.71 -19.30 -22.01
CA PRO A 35 -6.90 -19.99 -20.75
C PRO A 35 -5.91 -21.16 -20.63
N LEU A 36 -5.16 -21.20 -19.52
CA LEU A 36 -4.23 -22.28 -19.17
C LEU A 36 -4.77 -23.11 -17.99
N PRO A 37 -4.28 -24.36 -17.81
CA PRO A 37 -5.02 -25.42 -17.13
C PRO A 37 -5.11 -25.26 -15.61
N ALA A 38 -6.20 -25.79 -15.04
CA ALA A 38 -6.52 -25.70 -13.62
C ALA A 38 -5.45 -26.37 -12.75
N ALA A 39 -4.98 -25.66 -11.73
CA ALA A 39 -4.06 -26.19 -10.73
C ALA A 39 -4.75 -26.41 -9.37
N PRO A 40 -4.18 -27.27 -8.52
CA PRO A 40 -4.85 -27.83 -7.34
C PRO A 40 -5.14 -26.78 -6.25
N PRO A 41 -6.12 -27.03 -5.36
CA PRO A 41 -6.60 -26.06 -4.39
C PRO A 41 -5.53 -25.74 -3.34
N GLY A 42 -4.95 -24.54 -3.41
CA GLY A 42 -4.25 -23.94 -2.28
C GLY A 42 -5.25 -23.49 -1.19
N PRO A 43 -4.77 -23.12 0.02
CA PRO A 43 -5.62 -22.45 1.00
C PRO A 43 -6.23 -21.21 0.34
N LYS A 44 -7.56 -21.11 0.38
CA LYS A 44 -8.40 -20.23 -0.47
C LYS A 44 -8.07 -18.72 -0.45
N GLU A 45 -7.14 -18.29 0.40
CA GLU A 45 -6.87 -16.88 0.68
C GLU A 45 -5.41 -16.46 0.44
N VAL A 46 -4.47 -17.39 0.27
CA VAL A 46 -3.04 -17.07 0.09
C VAL A 46 -2.73 -16.84 -1.39
N VAL A 47 -2.29 -15.63 -1.73
CA VAL A 47 -1.95 -15.18 -3.09
C VAL A 47 -0.47 -15.41 -3.40
N LEU A 48 0.41 -15.14 -2.43
CA LEU A 48 1.86 -15.26 -2.57
C LEU A 48 2.47 -15.84 -1.29
N ARG A 49 3.45 -16.74 -1.42
CA ARG A 49 4.32 -17.14 -0.31
C ARG A 49 5.78 -16.90 -0.66
N ILE A 50 6.45 -16.12 0.19
CA ILE A 50 7.86 -15.75 0.06
C ILE A 50 8.55 -16.13 1.38
N GLY A 51 9.44 -17.13 1.37
CA GLY A 51 10.00 -17.68 2.60
C GLY A 51 8.89 -18.18 3.55
N ASP A 52 8.86 -17.64 4.76
CA ASP A 52 7.85 -17.87 5.81
C ASP A 52 6.68 -16.88 5.78
N GLN A 53 6.65 -15.96 4.81
CA GLN A 53 5.66 -14.89 4.71
C GLN A 53 4.53 -15.25 3.75
N GLU A 54 3.29 -15.15 4.22
CA GLU A 54 2.08 -15.31 3.40
C GLU A 54 1.44 -13.96 3.09
N ILE A 55 1.25 -13.64 1.80
CA ILE A 55 0.47 -12.48 1.36
C ILE A 55 -0.92 -13.00 1.00
N THR A 56 -1.93 -12.48 1.68
CA THR A 56 -3.31 -12.88 1.46
C THR A 56 -4.04 -11.95 0.50
N GLN A 57 -5.12 -12.45 -0.07
CA GLN A 57 -6.02 -11.70 -0.93
C GLN A 57 -6.64 -10.51 -0.18
N GLU A 58 -6.99 -10.67 1.08
CA GLU A 58 -7.55 -9.59 1.89
C GLU A 58 -6.60 -8.38 1.97
N GLN A 59 -5.30 -8.62 2.13
CA GLN A 59 -4.30 -7.54 2.21
C GLN A 59 -4.18 -6.78 0.89
N LEU A 60 -4.29 -7.47 -0.25
CA LEU A 60 -4.30 -6.81 -1.56
C LEU A 60 -5.61 -6.07 -1.82
N ASN A 61 -6.73 -6.65 -1.36
CA ASN A 61 -8.06 -6.09 -1.56
C ASN A 61 -8.23 -4.72 -0.91
N ARG A 62 -7.53 -4.45 0.20
CA ARG A 62 -7.58 -3.16 0.89
C ARG A 62 -7.12 -1.99 0.00
N HIS A 63 -6.19 -2.22 -0.92
CA HIS A 63 -5.66 -1.17 -1.79
C HIS A 63 -6.40 -1.04 -3.13
N LEU A 64 -7.39 -1.90 -3.41
CA LEU A 64 -8.16 -1.85 -4.65
C LEU A 64 -8.84 -0.51 -4.92
N PRO A 65 -9.50 0.13 -3.94
CA PRO A 65 -10.18 1.40 -4.19
C PRO A 65 -9.20 2.48 -4.65
N PHE A 66 -7.99 2.51 -4.07
CA PHE A 66 -6.95 3.45 -4.47
C PHE A 66 -6.37 3.12 -5.85
N LEU A 67 -6.04 1.86 -6.13
CA LEU A 67 -5.51 1.45 -7.43
C LEU A 67 -6.46 1.78 -8.59
N ARG A 68 -7.77 1.72 -8.37
CA ARG A 68 -8.78 2.13 -9.37
C ARG A 68 -8.83 3.63 -9.65
N LYS A 69 -8.30 4.47 -8.75
CA LYS A 69 -8.19 5.92 -8.94
C LYS A 69 -6.93 6.29 -9.74
N LEU A 70 -5.97 5.37 -9.85
CA LEU A 70 -4.75 5.59 -10.61
C LEU A 70 -5.02 5.40 -12.10
N ASP A 71 -4.28 6.13 -12.93
CA ASP A 71 -4.24 5.88 -14.37
C ASP A 71 -3.84 4.42 -14.64
N SER A 72 -4.52 3.78 -15.58
CA SER A 72 -4.24 2.44 -16.13
C SER A 72 -2.76 2.17 -16.41
N GLN A 73 -1.98 3.19 -16.82
CA GLN A 73 -0.55 3.05 -17.07
C GLN A 73 0.30 2.99 -15.78
N ALA A 74 -0.17 3.60 -14.68
CA ALA A 74 0.55 3.65 -13.41
C ALA A 74 0.20 2.47 -12.49
N ALA A 75 -1.03 1.95 -12.58
CA ALA A 75 -1.54 0.90 -11.70
C ALA A 75 -0.67 -0.39 -11.65
N PRO A 76 -0.07 -0.91 -12.74
CA PRO A 76 0.86 -2.05 -12.69
C PRO A 76 2.10 -1.80 -11.84
N ALA A 77 2.71 -0.62 -12.00
CA ALA A 77 3.91 -0.25 -11.26
C ALA A 77 3.59 -0.10 -9.76
N PHE A 78 2.40 0.42 -9.42
CA PHE A 78 1.94 0.50 -8.04
C PHE A 78 1.65 -0.87 -7.44
N LEU A 79 0.94 -1.74 -8.16
CA LEU A 79 0.67 -3.11 -7.73
C LEU A 79 1.98 -3.87 -7.46
N ARG A 80 2.98 -3.73 -8.34
CA ARG A 80 4.33 -4.28 -8.14
C ARG A 80 4.99 -3.77 -6.86
N ARG A 81 4.85 -2.48 -6.55
CA ARG A 81 5.41 -1.88 -5.33
C ARG A 81 4.71 -2.40 -4.08
N ILE A 82 3.39 -2.59 -4.10
CA ILE A 82 2.62 -3.18 -2.99
C ILE A 82 3.14 -4.57 -2.65
N LEU A 83 3.32 -5.38 -3.71
CA LEU A 83 3.64 -6.80 -3.60
C LEU A 83 5.12 -7.07 -3.28
N LEU A 84 6.05 -6.35 -3.93
CA LEU A 84 7.46 -6.77 -3.96
C LEU A 84 8.44 -5.83 -3.26
N LYS A 85 8.13 -4.52 -3.13
CA LYS A 85 9.18 -3.54 -2.77
C LYS A 85 8.88 -2.65 -1.58
N ASP A 86 7.66 -2.14 -1.46
CA ASP A 86 7.41 -0.96 -0.63
C ASP A 86 6.27 -1.09 0.38
N HIS A 87 5.58 -2.24 0.42
CA HIS A 87 4.43 -2.36 1.31
C HIS A 87 4.35 -3.65 2.13
N ILE A 88 3.69 -4.71 1.66
CA ILE A 88 3.28 -5.80 2.55
C ILE A 88 4.48 -6.55 3.12
N LEU A 89 5.39 -7.03 2.26
CA LEU A 89 6.59 -7.75 2.68
C LEU A 89 7.53 -6.83 3.48
N SER A 90 7.81 -5.64 2.94
CA SER A 90 8.76 -4.71 3.56
C SER A 90 8.30 -4.21 4.92
N LYS A 91 7.00 -3.97 5.13
CA LYS A 91 6.46 -3.58 6.43
C LYS A 91 6.61 -4.69 7.47
N ARG A 92 6.35 -5.95 7.09
CA ARG A 92 6.58 -7.09 7.99
C ARG A 92 8.05 -7.25 8.35
N VAL A 93 8.94 -7.20 7.36
CA VAL A 93 10.39 -7.25 7.58
C VAL A 93 10.85 -6.10 8.45
N ALA A 94 10.37 -4.88 8.22
CA ALA A 94 10.71 -3.73 9.05
C ALA A 94 10.28 -3.92 10.51
N LEU A 95 9.06 -4.41 10.75
CA LEU A 95 8.59 -4.70 12.11
C LEU A 95 9.36 -5.84 12.80
N LEU A 96 9.84 -6.83 12.05
CA LEU A 96 10.68 -7.90 12.58
C LEU A 96 12.10 -7.43 12.92
N LEU A 97 12.63 -6.47 12.16
CA LEU A 97 13.97 -5.92 12.36
C LEU A 97 13.99 -4.77 13.38
N ALA A 98 12.86 -4.10 13.60
CA ALA A 98 12.74 -3.01 14.57
C ALA A 98 12.61 -3.55 16.00
N GLU A 99 13.15 -2.80 16.96
CA GLU A 99 12.98 -3.15 18.37
C GLU A 99 11.52 -2.93 18.81
N PRO A 100 10.90 -3.87 19.54
CA PRO A 100 9.49 -3.74 19.96
C PRO A 100 9.19 -2.44 20.73
N ALA A 101 10.14 -1.99 21.55
CA ALA A 101 10.01 -0.74 22.31
C ALA A 101 9.97 0.49 21.40
N GLN A 102 10.78 0.52 20.34
CA GLN A 102 10.80 1.62 19.36
C GLN A 102 9.50 1.65 18.54
N VAL A 103 8.99 0.49 18.14
CA VAL A 103 7.69 0.36 17.45
C VAL A 103 6.55 0.85 18.34
N ALA A 104 6.52 0.43 19.60
CA ALA A 104 5.50 0.85 20.56
C ALA A 104 5.54 2.36 20.81
N ASP A 105 6.73 2.93 20.95
CA ASP A 105 6.90 4.37 21.13
C ASP A 105 6.43 5.19 19.91
N ALA A 106 6.86 4.80 18.69
CA ALA A 106 6.43 5.47 17.46
C ALA A 106 4.91 5.42 17.27
N ARG A 107 4.28 4.27 17.58
CA ARG A 107 2.80 4.14 17.60
C ARG A 107 2.15 5.06 18.61
N ARG A 108 2.67 5.09 19.85
CA ARG A 108 2.15 5.95 20.92
C ARG A 108 2.24 7.42 20.54
N ARG A 109 3.39 7.89 20.03
CA ARG A 109 3.58 9.28 19.62
C ARG A 109 2.71 9.66 18.42
N GLY A 110 2.66 8.81 17.40
CA GLY A 110 1.78 9.03 16.25
C GLY A 110 0.29 9.08 16.63
N ALA A 111 -0.16 8.18 17.51
CA ALA A 111 -1.54 8.19 18.01
C ALA A 111 -1.84 9.43 18.87
N ALA A 112 -0.91 9.84 19.74
CA ALA A 112 -1.06 11.02 20.57
C ALA A 112 -1.14 12.30 19.74
N LEU A 113 -0.27 12.46 18.73
CA LEU A 113 -0.34 13.57 17.79
C LEU A 113 -1.66 13.55 17.00
N ALA A 114 -2.06 12.40 16.47
CA ALA A 114 -3.31 12.28 15.71
C ALA A 114 -4.53 12.66 16.56
N LYS A 115 -4.54 12.26 17.84
CA LYS A 115 -5.58 12.66 18.78
C LYS A 115 -5.60 14.18 19.00
N ALA A 116 -4.44 14.78 19.29
CA ALA A 116 -4.34 16.22 19.54
C ALA A 116 -4.71 17.07 18.31
N VAL A 117 -4.38 16.61 17.10
CA VAL A 117 -4.78 17.25 15.85
C VAL A 117 -6.27 17.08 15.59
N ALA A 118 -6.83 15.90 15.86
CA ALA A 118 -8.27 15.65 15.74
C ALA A 118 -9.11 16.47 16.73
N GLU A 119 -8.61 16.71 17.95
CA GLU A 119 -9.23 17.61 18.93
C GLU A 119 -9.31 19.06 18.44
N GLN A 120 -8.41 19.45 17.53
CA GLN A 120 -8.47 20.72 16.79
C GLN A 120 -9.17 20.60 15.43
N GLY A 121 -10.02 19.58 15.31
CA GLY A 121 -10.83 19.35 14.13
C GLY A 121 -10.06 18.77 12.95
N GLY A 122 -8.81 18.31 13.05
CA GLY A 122 -8.06 17.73 11.93
C GLY A 122 -7.45 18.76 10.98
N ASP A 123 -7.10 19.92 11.51
CA ASP A 123 -6.57 21.06 10.75
C ASP A 123 -5.07 20.92 10.44
N LEU A 124 -4.66 21.35 9.23
CA LEU A 124 -3.27 21.33 8.80
C LEU A 124 -2.36 22.21 9.68
N GLN A 125 -2.83 23.39 10.10
CA GLN A 125 -2.02 24.27 10.96
C GLN A 125 -1.83 23.66 12.35
N ALA A 126 -2.82 22.93 12.85
CA ALA A 126 -2.67 22.14 14.08
C ALA A 126 -1.57 21.08 13.92
N LEU A 127 -1.54 20.33 12.82
CA LEU A 127 -0.48 19.36 12.53
C LEU A 127 0.90 20.03 12.45
N MET A 128 1.02 21.16 11.75
CA MET A 128 2.28 21.89 11.60
C MET A 128 2.81 22.47 12.91
N ARG A 129 1.92 22.90 13.81
CA ARG A 129 2.30 23.43 15.12
C ARG A 129 2.68 22.30 16.09
N LEU A 130 1.90 21.23 16.12
CA LEU A 130 2.07 20.14 17.08
C LEU A 130 3.14 19.13 16.67
N GLY A 131 3.47 18.99 15.37
CA GLY A 131 4.47 18.04 14.88
C GLY A 131 5.79 18.07 15.65
N LYS A 132 6.34 19.28 15.84
CA LYS A 132 7.55 19.52 16.65
C LYS A 132 7.39 19.14 18.11
N THR A 133 6.23 19.40 18.71
CA THR A 133 5.97 19.14 20.14
C THR A 133 6.02 17.65 20.47
N PHE A 134 5.77 16.79 19.49
CA PHE A 134 5.78 15.33 19.66
C PHE A 134 7.09 14.67 19.16
N ASP A 135 8.14 15.45 18.87
CA ASP A 135 9.42 14.98 18.32
C ASP A 135 9.27 14.22 16.99
N GLY A 136 8.38 14.69 16.13
CA GLY A 136 8.21 14.13 14.79
C GLY A 136 9.25 14.68 13.80
N HIS A 137 9.71 13.83 12.88
CA HIS A 137 10.54 14.27 11.76
C HIS A 137 9.63 14.90 10.70
N GLU A 138 9.86 16.17 10.39
CA GLU A 138 9.01 16.93 9.48
C GLU A 138 9.60 16.96 8.07
N SER A 139 8.76 16.76 7.06
CA SER A 139 9.11 16.95 5.65
C SER A 139 8.02 17.73 4.92
N LYS A 140 8.43 18.47 3.89
CA LYS A 140 7.54 19.16 2.95
C LYS A 140 7.85 18.65 1.56
N ASP A 141 7.00 17.77 1.06
CA ASP A 141 7.21 17.09 -0.22
C ASP A 141 6.08 17.44 -1.19
N PHE A 142 6.42 17.60 -2.46
CA PHE A 142 5.44 17.60 -3.53
C PHE A 142 5.24 16.18 -4.03
N ILE A 143 3.99 15.77 -4.14
CA ILE A 143 3.62 14.43 -4.59
C ILE A 143 2.73 14.56 -5.81
N THR A 144 3.34 14.21 -6.94
CA THR A 144 2.62 13.81 -8.14
C THR A 144 2.04 12.41 -7.93
N PRO A 145 1.15 11.91 -8.81
CA PRO A 145 0.67 10.52 -8.79
C PRO A 145 1.79 9.48 -9.07
N ARG A 146 3.07 9.86 -8.94
CA ARG A 146 4.28 9.07 -9.12
C ARG A 146 4.95 8.73 -7.76
N PRO A 147 5.82 7.71 -7.71
CA PRO A 147 5.85 6.70 -6.65
C PRO A 147 6.79 7.02 -5.47
N THR A 148 6.97 8.27 -5.05
CA THR A 148 7.97 8.55 -3.98
C THR A 148 7.49 8.16 -2.58
N LEU A 149 6.19 8.24 -2.32
CA LEU A 149 5.63 7.83 -1.03
C LEU A 149 5.36 6.32 -0.93
N PRO A 150 5.40 5.75 0.30
CA PRO A 150 4.74 4.51 0.63
C PRO A 150 3.26 4.55 0.25
N ILE A 151 2.68 3.43 -0.18
CA ILE A 151 1.31 3.42 -0.72
C ILE A 151 0.25 3.87 0.29
N ASP A 152 0.34 3.45 1.55
CA ASP A 152 -0.61 3.88 2.59
C ASP A 152 -0.61 5.41 2.76
N MET A 153 0.56 6.03 2.60
CA MET A 153 0.68 7.48 2.69
C MET A 153 0.08 8.14 1.46
N ALA A 154 0.34 7.62 0.26
CA ALA A 154 -0.24 8.14 -0.98
C ALA A 154 -1.77 8.03 -0.97
N GLU A 155 -2.30 6.88 -0.55
CA GLU A 155 -3.73 6.62 -0.43
C GLU A 155 -4.38 7.58 0.57
N ALA A 156 -3.84 7.67 1.78
CA ALA A 156 -4.39 8.57 2.79
C ALA A 156 -4.29 10.05 2.41
N ALA A 157 -3.21 10.45 1.73
CA ALA A 157 -3.03 11.82 1.25
C ALA A 157 -4.04 12.20 0.16
N TRP A 158 -4.41 11.27 -0.71
CA TRP A 158 -5.35 11.52 -1.79
C TRP A 158 -6.78 11.66 -1.29
N ASP A 159 -7.14 10.90 -0.26
CA ASP A 159 -8.47 10.95 0.36
C ASP A 159 -8.61 12.09 1.38
N CYS A 160 -7.50 12.72 1.78
CA CYS A 160 -7.51 13.86 2.69
C CYS A 160 -7.85 15.17 1.95
N PRO A 161 -8.79 16.00 2.42
CA PRO A 161 -9.06 17.29 1.78
C PRO A 161 -7.89 18.29 1.95
N VAL A 162 -7.78 19.24 1.02
CA VAL A 162 -6.83 20.36 1.14
C VAL A 162 -7.09 21.15 2.42
N GLY A 163 -6.02 21.53 3.13
CA GLY A 163 -6.08 22.21 4.43
C GLY A 163 -6.33 21.29 5.62
N ARG A 164 -6.42 19.97 5.40
CA ARG A 164 -6.71 18.97 6.44
C ARG A 164 -5.55 18.01 6.64
N SER A 165 -5.61 17.27 7.75
CA SER A 165 -4.67 16.20 8.08
C SER A 165 -5.32 14.82 8.10
N THR A 166 -4.53 13.79 7.80
CA THR A 166 -4.89 12.38 7.94
C THR A 166 -4.91 11.95 9.41
N LYS A 167 -5.47 10.76 9.67
CA LYS A 167 -5.17 10.00 10.89
C LYS A 167 -3.72 9.52 10.87
N ALA A 168 -3.26 8.93 11.97
CA ALA A 168 -1.99 8.21 12.01
C ALA A 168 -2.02 7.01 11.05
N ILE A 169 -0.99 6.88 10.22
CA ILE A 169 -0.83 5.85 9.20
C ILE A 169 0.41 5.03 9.53
N GLU A 170 0.26 3.73 9.74
CA GLU A 170 1.42 2.84 9.86
C GLU A 170 1.98 2.53 8.48
N THR A 171 3.18 2.98 8.21
CA THR A 171 3.90 2.75 6.96
C THR A 171 4.91 1.61 7.10
N THR A 172 5.65 1.34 6.03
CA THR A 172 6.78 0.40 6.05
C THR A 172 7.85 0.78 7.06
N TYR A 173 8.13 2.08 7.25
CA TYR A 173 9.31 2.53 8.02
C TYR A 173 8.98 3.30 9.30
N GLY A 174 7.70 3.55 9.59
CA GLY A 174 7.30 4.35 10.74
C GLY A 174 5.81 4.64 10.76
N VAL A 175 5.37 5.47 11.70
CA VAL A 175 4.05 6.10 11.67
C VAL A 175 4.17 7.47 11.00
N ALA A 176 3.25 7.77 10.10
CA ALA A 176 3.15 9.08 9.46
C ALA A 176 1.79 9.73 9.73
N LEU A 177 1.79 11.06 9.84
CA LEU A 177 0.62 11.89 9.65
C LEU A 177 0.90 12.84 8.50
N ILE A 178 -0.11 13.10 7.68
CA ILE A 178 0.02 13.85 6.45
C ILE A 178 -1.00 14.98 6.46
N GLY A 179 -0.57 16.19 6.18
CA GLY A 179 -1.42 17.32 5.89
C GLY A 179 -1.33 17.71 4.42
N VAL A 180 -2.46 18.01 3.78
CA VAL A 180 -2.49 18.45 2.37
C VAL A 180 -2.46 19.98 2.35
N ILE A 181 -1.35 20.56 1.88
CA ILE A 181 -1.15 22.02 1.84
C ILE A 181 -1.95 22.63 0.68
N GLU A 182 -1.77 22.08 -0.51
CA GLU A 182 -2.37 22.60 -1.73
C GLU A 182 -2.46 21.50 -2.79
N GLU A 183 -3.40 21.70 -3.71
CA GLU A 183 -3.59 20.88 -4.90
C GLU A 183 -3.44 21.78 -6.13
N ARG A 184 -2.70 21.32 -7.13
CA ARG A 184 -2.44 22.07 -8.37
C ARG A 184 -2.58 21.15 -9.58
N GLU A 185 -3.11 21.67 -10.67
CA GLU A 185 -3.01 20.99 -11.97
C GLU A 185 -1.60 21.12 -12.53
N ARG A 186 -1.11 20.04 -13.14
CA ARG A 186 0.23 20.02 -13.74
C ARG A 186 0.22 20.69 -15.11
N PRO A 187 1.26 21.49 -15.44
CA PRO A 187 1.37 22.13 -16.74
C PRO A 187 1.71 21.12 -17.84
N ALA A 188 1.18 21.34 -19.05
CA ALA A 188 1.52 20.55 -20.23
C ALA A 188 3.05 20.49 -20.46
N PRO A 189 3.62 19.35 -20.92
CA PRO A 189 2.95 18.13 -21.36
C PRO A 189 2.60 17.15 -20.23
N LEU A 190 2.93 17.51 -18.98
CA LEU A 190 2.68 16.67 -17.82
C LEU A 190 1.23 16.90 -17.37
N THR A 191 0.32 16.01 -17.75
CA THR A 191 -1.08 16.08 -17.30
C THR A 191 -1.27 15.49 -15.90
N GLY A 192 -2.39 15.84 -15.25
CA GLY A 192 -2.81 15.32 -13.95
C GLY A 192 -2.70 16.30 -12.78
N THR A 193 -3.06 15.83 -11.59
CA THR A 193 -3.10 16.62 -10.35
C THR A 193 -1.87 16.35 -9.49
N GLU A 194 -1.27 17.37 -8.91
CA GLU A 194 -0.18 17.27 -7.94
C GLU A 194 -0.60 17.88 -6.60
N ARG A 195 -0.24 17.22 -5.49
CA ARG A 195 -0.52 17.71 -4.14
C ARG A 195 0.76 17.97 -3.40
N ARG A 196 0.84 19.13 -2.74
CA ARG A 196 1.92 19.45 -1.82
C ARG A 196 1.53 19.00 -0.42
N LEU A 197 2.37 18.20 0.21
CA LEU A 197 2.10 17.61 1.51
C LEU A 197 3.06 18.14 2.57
N TYR A 198 2.55 18.18 3.79
CA TYR A 198 3.33 18.29 5.01
C TYR A 198 3.27 16.95 5.75
N THR A 199 4.41 16.34 6.00
CA THR A 199 4.48 15.04 6.68
C THR A 199 5.14 15.19 8.03
N VAL A 200 4.54 14.59 9.06
CA VAL A 200 5.16 14.35 10.37
C VAL A 200 5.37 12.85 10.52
N PHE A 201 6.62 12.43 10.72
CA PHE A 201 7.02 11.03 10.66
C PHE A 201 7.74 10.57 11.94
N PHE A 202 7.36 9.38 12.42
CA PHE A 202 7.94 8.70 13.57
C PHE A 202 8.55 7.38 13.12
N PRO A 203 9.88 7.31 12.87
CA PRO A 203 10.50 6.11 12.33
C PRO A 203 10.47 4.95 13.34
N TRP A 204 10.40 3.72 12.82
CA TRP A 204 10.56 2.50 13.63
C TRP A 204 11.95 2.37 14.23
N SER A 205 12.97 3.00 13.63
CA SER A 205 14.35 2.97 14.08
C SER A 205 15.07 4.26 13.72
N GLN A 206 15.95 4.72 14.59
CA GLN A 206 16.84 5.87 14.36
C GLN A 206 18.14 5.48 13.63
N ASP A 207 18.35 4.18 13.38
CA ASP A 207 19.50 3.71 12.61
C ASP A 207 19.36 4.16 11.14
N ALA A 208 20.28 5.01 10.69
CA ALA A 208 20.31 5.52 9.32
C ALA A 208 20.42 4.41 8.25
N THR A 209 20.89 3.22 8.62
CA THR A 209 20.99 2.04 7.75
C THR A 209 19.75 1.15 7.78
N PHE A 210 18.77 1.43 8.63
CA PHE A 210 17.57 0.59 8.82
C PHE A 210 16.84 0.31 7.51
N ARG A 211 16.61 1.35 6.70
CA ARG A 211 15.99 1.19 5.37
C ARG A 211 16.77 0.21 4.50
N LEU A 212 18.09 0.31 4.48
CA LEU A 212 18.94 -0.59 3.68
C LEU A 212 18.90 -2.03 4.22
N LYS A 213 18.85 -2.22 5.55
CA LYS A 213 18.70 -3.54 6.17
C LYS A 213 17.36 -4.19 5.78
N VAL A 214 16.26 -3.43 5.80
CA VAL A 214 14.95 -3.89 5.34
C VAL A 214 15.01 -4.30 3.88
N LEU A 215 15.51 -3.43 2.99
CA LEU A 215 15.62 -3.73 1.55
C LEU A 215 16.44 -5.01 1.29
N ARG A 216 17.62 -5.14 1.91
CA ARG A 216 18.46 -6.34 1.76
C ARG A 216 17.76 -7.61 2.25
N ARG A 217 17.00 -7.53 3.34
CA ARG A 217 16.24 -8.67 3.86
C ARG A 217 15.06 -9.02 2.95
N CYS A 218 14.36 -8.04 2.39
CA CYS A 218 13.34 -8.25 1.37
C CYS A 218 13.92 -8.91 0.12
N ASP A 219 15.05 -8.42 -0.40
CA ASP A 219 15.72 -9.00 -1.57
C ASP A 219 16.13 -10.45 -1.33
N ARG A 220 16.62 -10.78 -0.12
CA ARG A 220 16.93 -12.16 0.26
C ARG A 220 15.69 -13.05 0.28
N LEU A 221 14.60 -12.58 0.90
CA LEU A 221 13.33 -13.31 0.97
C LEU A 221 12.73 -13.51 -0.43
N LEU A 222 12.82 -12.52 -1.31
CA LEU A 222 12.38 -12.66 -2.71
C LEU A 222 13.12 -13.78 -3.45
N GLY A 223 14.38 -14.06 -3.09
CA GLY A 223 15.11 -15.24 -3.57
C GLY A 223 14.64 -16.57 -2.99
N GLU A 224 13.84 -16.56 -1.92
CA GLU A 224 13.19 -17.73 -1.29
C GLU A 224 11.72 -17.87 -1.73
N PHE A 225 11.39 -17.41 -2.94
CA PHE A 225 10.05 -17.49 -3.49
C PHE A 225 9.56 -18.95 -3.53
N ARG A 226 8.41 -19.22 -2.89
CA ARG A 226 7.91 -20.61 -2.71
C ARG A 226 6.63 -20.92 -3.47
N TYR A 227 5.76 -19.93 -3.64
CA TYR A 227 4.41 -20.17 -4.17
C TYR A 227 3.74 -18.89 -4.66
N VAL A 228 3.11 -18.97 -5.83
CA VAL A 228 2.07 -18.03 -6.33
C VAL A 228 0.80 -18.84 -6.47
N HIS A 229 -0.34 -18.25 -6.08
CA HIS A 229 -1.63 -18.87 -6.30
C HIS A 229 -1.86 -19.12 -7.80
N PRO A 230 -2.28 -20.33 -8.22
CA PRO A 230 -2.33 -20.71 -9.63
C PRO A 230 -3.11 -19.77 -10.54
N ALA A 231 -4.21 -19.20 -10.04
CA ALA A 231 -5.04 -18.25 -10.78
C ALA A 231 -4.36 -16.93 -11.16
N TYR A 232 -3.14 -16.69 -10.65
CA TYR A 232 -2.37 -15.46 -10.86
C TYR A 232 -0.95 -15.75 -11.40
N ARG A 233 -0.66 -17.02 -11.73
CA ARG A 233 0.70 -17.47 -12.01
C ARG A 233 1.29 -16.79 -13.24
N ASP A 234 0.51 -16.65 -14.30
CA ASP A 234 0.94 -16.05 -15.57
C ASP A 234 1.11 -14.53 -15.41
N GLU A 235 0.25 -13.94 -14.58
CA GLU A 235 0.26 -12.55 -14.18
C GLU A 235 1.42 -12.18 -13.26
N PHE A 236 2.10 -13.14 -12.62
CA PHE A 236 3.31 -12.91 -11.82
C PHE A 236 4.60 -13.36 -12.53
N ALA A 237 4.51 -14.12 -13.62
CA ALA A 237 5.65 -14.66 -14.37
C ALA A 237 6.54 -13.56 -14.97
N THR A 238 5.99 -12.38 -15.25
CA THR A 238 6.72 -11.19 -15.71
C THR A 238 7.23 -10.30 -14.56
N PHE A 239 6.85 -10.59 -13.31
CA PHE A 239 7.08 -9.73 -12.14
C PHE A 239 8.09 -10.28 -11.15
N LEU A 240 8.17 -11.60 -11.02
CA LEU A 240 9.16 -12.29 -10.19
C LEU A 240 10.41 -12.56 -11.04
N PRO A 241 11.63 -12.35 -10.52
CA PRO A 241 12.81 -12.85 -11.19
C PRO A 241 12.63 -14.37 -11.32
N VAL A 242 12.50 -14.86 -12.55
CA VAL A 242 12.51 -16.29 -12.81
C VAL A 242 13.91 -16.75 -12.41
N SER A 243 14.03 -17.32 -11.21
CA SER A 243 15.21 -18.07 -10.83
C SER A 243 15.39 -19.15 -11.90
N ARG A 244 16.41 -18.96 -12.74
CA ARG A 244 16.97 -20.04 -13.53
C ARG A 244 17.70 -21.00 -12.60
#